data_AF-A0A6V7IMI8-F1
#
_entry.id   AF-A0A6V7IMI8-F1
#
_cell.length_a   1.000
_cell.length_b   1.000
_cell.length_c   1.000
_cell.angle_alpha   90.00
_cell.angle_beta   90.00
_cell.angle_gamma   90.00
#
_symmetry.space_group_name_H-M   'P 1'
#
loop_
_entity.id
_entity.type
_entity.pdbx_description
1 polymer ?
#
loop_
_entity_poly.entity_id
_entity_poly.type
_entity_poly.pdbx_seq_one_letter_code
_entity_poly.pdbx_strand_id
1 'polypeptide(L)' 'EFNPNLIGYPKGDAWSHHLGSELNVAESISMSRDLPYMAQNLINRMKKHPHVDIKNHWK' A
#
# COMPACT_ATOMS: atom_id res chain seq x y z
N GLU A 1 6.28 12.82 15.86
CA GLU A 1 6.18 11.56 16.63
C GLU A 1 5.56 10.49 15.74
N PHE A 2 5.87 9.21 15.96
CA PHE A 2 5.34 8.07 15.19
C PHE A 2 3.99 7.62 15.76
N ASN A 3 2.97 7.43 14.90
CA ASN A 3 1.68 6.88 15.31
C ASN A 3 1.61 5.37 15.03
N PRO A 4 1.74 4.50 16.04
CA PRO A 4 1.70 3.05 15.84
C PRO A 4 0.33 2.53 15.38
N ASN A 5 -0.74 3.34 15.52
CA ASN A 5 -2.09 2.97 15.08
C ASN A 5 -2.34 3.23 13.59
N LEU A 6 -1.37 3.81 12.88
CA LEU A 6 -1.49 4.00 11.44
C LEU A 6 -1.51 2.63 10.75
N ILE A 7 -2.45 2.39 9.84
CA ILE A 7 -2.48 1.14 9.06
C ILE A 7 -1.85 1.36 7.69
N GLY A 8 -1.31 0.29 7.09
CA GLY A 8 -0.81 0.32 5.71
C GLY A 8 0.68 0.61 5.53
N TYR A 9 1.43 0.87 6.61
CA TYR A 9 2.89 1.00 6.56
C TYR A 9 3.58 -0.39 6.58
N PRO A 10 4.72 -0.57 5.90
CA PRO A 10 5.46 -1.82 5.91
C PRO A 10 6.04 -2.08 7.30
N LYS A 11 5.84 -3.30 7.85
CA LYS A 11 6.28 -3.67 9.21
C LYS A 11 7.72 -4.23 9.26
N GLY A 12 8.42 -4.20 8.13
CA GLY A 12 9.79 -4.69 7.97
C GLY A 12 10.20 -4.67 6.50
N ASP A 13 11.36 -5.27 6.21
CA ASP A 13 11.86 -5.38 4.84
C ASP A 13 10.94 -6.30 4.02
N ALA A 14 10.20 -5.70 3.10
CA ALA A 14 9.24 -6.38 2.27
C ALA A 14 9.19 -5.77 0.87
N TRP A 15 9.34 -6.61 -0.15
CA TRP A 15 9.05 -6.23 -1.54
C TRP A 15 7.57 -5.96 -1.71
N SER A 16 7.18 -5.18 -2.73
CA SER A 16 5.77 -4.83 -2.88
C SER A 16 4.90 -6.08 -2.99
N HIS A 17 5.35 -7.16 -3.61
CA HIS A 17 4.58 -8.40 -3.75
C HIS A 17 4.46 -9.24 -2.46
N HIS A 18 5.18 -8.89 -1.39
CA HIS A 18 5.04 -9.56 -0.09
C HIS A 18 3.84 -9.02 0.70
N LEU A 19 3.18 -9.88 1.48
CA LEU A 19 2.10 -9.46 2.39
C LEU A 19 2.57 -8.44 3.43
N GLY A 20 3.81 -8.53 3.89
CA GLY A 20 4.40 -7.62 4.88
C GLY A 20 4.62 -6.18 4.38
N SER A 21 4.47 -5.93 3.07
CA SER A 21 4.51 -4.58 2.50
C SER A 21 3.24 -3.77 2.79
N GLU A 22 2.17 -4.44 3.24
CA GLU A 22 0.86 -3.82 3.51
C GLU A 22 0.36 -3.05 2.28
N LEU A 23 0.17 -1.73 2.39
CA LEU A 23 -0.26 -0.88 1.29
C LEU A 23 0.91 -0.23 0.53
N ASN A 24 2.16 -0.50 0.93
CA ASN A 24 3.32 -0.01 0.20
C ASN A 24 3.50 -0.80 -1.10
N VAL A 25 3.30 -0.11 -2.22
CA VAL A 25 3.45 -0.65 -3.57
C VAL A 25 4.66 -0.09 -4.31
N ALA A 26 5.46 0.75 -3.65
CA ALA A 26 6.64 1.34 -4.27
C ALA A 26 7.70 0.26 -4.49
N GLU A 27 8.09 0.09 -5.74
CA GLU A 27 9.18 -0.82 -6.10
C GLU A 27 10.45 -0.01 -6.38
N SER A 28 11.57 -0.49 -5.81
CA SER A 28 12.87 0.10 -6.10
C SER A 28 13.18 -0.09 -7.58
N ILE A 29 13.67 0.97 -8.25
CA ILE A 29 14.00 0.98 -9.71
C ILE A 29 12.75 1.08 -10.61
N SER A 30 11.55 1.25 -10.04
CA SER A 30 10.35 1.51 -10.84
C SER A 30 10.41 2.88 -11.51
N MET A 31 9.96 2.94 -12.77
CA MET A 31 9.92 4.16 -13.57
C MET A 31 8.51 4.76 -13.55
N SER A 32 8.38 6.04 -13.94
CA SER A 32 7.07 6.71 -14.00
C SER A 32 6.03 5.95 -14.85
N ARG A 33 6.47 5.18 -15.86
CA ARG A 33 5.59 4.34 -16.68
C ARG A 33 4.90 3.20 -15.91
N ASP A 34 5.45 2.81 -14.76
CA ASP A 34 4.92 1.73 -13.93
C ASP A 34 3.90 2.26 -12.90
N LEU A 35 3.80 3.59 -12.73
CA LEU A 35 2.85 4.23 -11.80
C LEU A 35 1.39 3.78 -12.00
N PRO A 36 0.87 3.63 -13.23
CA PRO A 36 -0.50 3.14 -13.43
C PRO A 36 -0.69 1.72 -12.88
N TYR A 37 0.32 0.85 -13.04
CA TYR A 37 0.29 -0.50 -12.49
C TYR A 37 0.35 -0.48 -10.96
N MET A 38 1.26 0.30 -10.38
CA MET A 38 1.35 0.44 -8.92
C MET A 38 0.07 1.01 -8.31
N ALA A 39 -0.55 2.02 -8.94
CA ALA A 39 -1.82 2.58 -8.51
C ALA A 39 -2.94 1.53 -8.56
N GLN A 40 -3.01 0.72 -9.62
CA GLN A 40 -4.00 -0.34 -9.73
C GLN A 40 -3.79 -1.43 -8.68
N ASN A 41 -2.54 -1.82 -8.40
CA ASN A 41 -2.20 -2.75 -7.32
C ASN A 41 -2.61 -2.20 -5.95
N LEU A 42 -2.33 -0.92 -5.68
CA LEU A 42 -2.73 -0.26 -4.44
C LEU A 42 -4.26 -0.29 -4.24
N ILE A 43 -5.02 0.11 -5.26
CA ILE A 43 -6.49 0.09 -5.20
C ILE A 43 -7.00 -1.32 -4.91
N ASN A 44 -6.42 -2.34 -5.56
CA ASN A 44 -6.80 -3.73 -5.35
C ASN A 44 -6.50 -4.20 -3.91
N ARG A 45 -5.40 -3.75 -3.31
CA ARG A 45 -5.08 -4.05 -1.91
C ARG A 45 -6.01 -3.35 -0.95
N MET A 46 -6.24 -2.06 -1.15
CA MET A 46 -7.17 -1.28 -0.33
C MET A 46 -8.58 -1.89 -0.33
N LYS A 47 -9.06 -2.38 -1.48
CA LYS A 47 -10.36 -3.09 -1.58
C LYS A 47 -10.41 -4.41 -0.81
N LYS A 48 -9.27 -5.08 -0.62
CA LYS A 48 -9.16 -6.38 0.04
C LYS A 48 -8.74 -6.27 1.51
N HIS A 49 -8.23 -5.12 1.93
CA HIS A 49 -7.68 -4.94 3.27
C HIS A 49 -8.81 -4.82 4.30
N PRO A 50 -8.83 -5.65 5.36
CA PRO A 50 -9.97 -5.76 6.27
C PRO A 50 -10.26 -4.46 7.06
N HIS A 51 -9.25 -3.62 7.25
CA HIS A 51 -9.36 -2.35 7.96
C HIS A 51 -9.44 -1.12 7.05
N VAL A 52 -9.59 -1.30 5.73
CA VAL A 52 -9.74 -0.16 4.80
C VAL A 52 -11.17 -0.07 4.33
N ASP A 53 -11.82 1.04 4.66
CA ASP A 53 -13.08 1.45 4.05
C ASP A 53 -12.79 2.52 2.99
N ILE A 54 -12.69 2.09 1.73
CA ILE A 54 -12.44 2.99 0.59
C ILE A 54 -13.45 4.13 0.50
N LYS A 55 -14.70 3.93 0.95
CA LYS A 55 -15.76 4.93 0.83
C LYS A 55 -15.70 5.99 1.93
N ASN A 56 -15.04 5.70 3.05
CA ASN A 56 -15.02 6.58 4.22
C ASN A 56 -13.61 7.06 4.60
N HIS A 57 -12.54 6.36 4.21
CA HIS A 57 -11.16 6.69 4.58
C HIS A 57 -10.46 7.66 3.62
N TRP A 58 -11.18 8.28 2.68
CA TRP A 58 -10.59 9.15 1.65
C TRP A 58 -10.42 10.62 2.09
N LYS A 59 -10.54 10.93 3.38
CA LYS A 59 -10.28 12.25 3.97
C LYS A 59 -9.66 12.13 5.35
#